data_AF-A0A3R9PFC9-F1
#
_entry.id   AF-A0A3R9PFC9-F1
#
_cell.length_a   1.000
_cell.length_b   1.000
_cell.length_c   1.000
_cell.angle_alpha   90.00
_cell.angle_beta   90.00
_cell.angle_gamma   90.00
#
_symmetry.space_group_name_H-M   'P 1'
#
loop_
_entity.id
_entity.type
_entity.pdbx_description
1 polymer ?
#
loop_
_entity_poly.entity_id
_entity_poly.type
_entity_poly.pdbx_seq_one_letter_code
_entity_poly.pdbx_strand_id
1 'polypeptide(L)'
;MKICIIRVVLLLSLCSTAFRGMAQTASTDTLVEKKMVQRISAGMCTQLQQEDKKKPLASLNKDEATQLFTRLMMASAATEPELMARITNDPAGARAYGEQLGRKIGMQLVQECEVSRPLFASMSGQGSTQFKPAGTDETKLVNTLATEFCANITPRQKELKGLPKEKRLKMVSDQLETSFKAHSKEIQQVYGADAMNDSDKLRALGSKVGYQSAQQCPAIMQILMDTK
;
A
#
# COMPACT_ATOMS: atom_id res chain seq x y z
N MET A 1 -65.18 -14.69 33.68
CA MET A 1 -64.80 -16.08 33.33
C MET A 1 -65.07 -16.29 31.85
N LYS A 2 -64.03 -16.65 31.08
CA LYS A 2 -64.04 -16.95 29.61
C LYS A 2 -64.37 -15.69 28.77
N ILE A 3 -63.49 -15.09 27.97
CA ILE A 3 -62.64 -15.66 26.91
C ILE A 3 -61.42 -14.72 26.76
N CYS A 4 -60.26 -15.20 27.20
CA CYS A 4 -58.94 -14.67 26.83
C CYS A 4 -58.46 -15.40 25.56
N ILE A 5 -57.43 -14.85 24.92
CA ILE A 5 -56.50 -15.55 23.99
C ILE A 5 -56.91 -15.62 22.51
N ILE A 6 -57.29 -14.52 21.83
CA ILE A 6 -57.15 -14.44 20.35
C ILE A 6 -56.92 -12.98 19.92
N ARG A 7 -55.77 -12.35 20.20
CA ARG A 7 -55.31 -11.10 19.52
C ARG A 7 -53.80 -10.82 19.67
N VAL A 8 -52.95 -11.85 19.65
CA VAL A 8 -51.47 -11.66 19.74
C VAL A 8 -50.69 -12.31 18.59
N VAL A 9 -51.34 -12.96 17.63
CA VAL A 9 -50.64 -13.74 16.56
C VAL A 9 -50.78 -13.13 15.16
N LEU A 10 -50.95 -11.81 15.05
CA LEU A 10 -51.16 -11.16 13.74
C LEU A 10 -50.37 -9.86 13.52
N LEU A 11 -49.21 -9.74 14.18
CA LEU A 11 -48.23 -8.66 13.96
C LEU A 11 -46.78 -9.19 13.94
N LEU A 12 -46.57 -10.36 13.32
CA LEU A 12 -45.26 -11.04 13.30
C LEU A 12 -44.86 -11.58 11.91
N SER A 13 -45.35 -10.99 10.81
CA SER A 13 -44.98 -11.46 9.45
C SER A 13 -44.67 -10.38 8.41
N LEU A 14 -44.42 -9.12 8.81
CA LEU A 14 -44.12 -8.04 7.86
C LEU A 14 -42.86 -7.26 8.23
N CYS A 15 -41.76 -7.97 8.49
CA CYS A 15 -40.41 -7.43 8.39
C CYS A 15 -39.42 -8.57 8.07
N SER A 16 -39.78 -9.41 7.10
CA SER A 16 -38.75 -10.08 6.30
C SER A 16 -38.21 -9.05 5.31
N THR A 17 -37.50 -8.04 5.82
CA THR A 17 -36.59 -7.29 4.97
C THR A 17 -35.66 -8.33 4.39
N ALA A 18 -35.79 -8.54 3.08
CA ALA A 18 -34.81 -9.25 2.32
C ALA A 18 -33.47 -8.60 2.62
N PHE A 19 -32.70 -9.21 3.52
CA PHE A 19 -31.27 -9.12 3.56
C PHE A 19 -30.79 -9.76 2.25
N ARG A 20 -31.03 -9.06 1.14
CA ARG A 20 -30.12 -9.08 0.01
C ARG A 20 -28.87 -8.45 0.58
N GLY A 21 -28.07 -9.29 1.25
CA GLY A 21 -26.65 -9.05 1.32
C GLY A 21 -26.24 -8.80 -0.11
N MET A 22 -26.03 -7.52 -0.44
CA MET A 22 -25.14 -7.17 -1.51
C MET A 22 -23.79 -7.69 -1.03
N ALA A 23 -23.56 -8.99 -1.24
CA ALA A 23 -22.25 -9.47 -1.57
C ALA A 23 -21.87 -8.59 -2.75
N GLN A 24 -21.16 -7.50 -2.45
CA GLN A 24 -20.42 -6.75 -3.44
C GLN A 24 -19.46 -7.78 -4.01
N THR A 25 -19.90 -8.47 -5.05
CA THR A 25 -19.03 -9.16 -5.98
C THR A 25 -18.09 -8.05 -6.42
N ALA A 26 -16.89 -8.01 -5.84
CA ALA A 26 -15.80 -7.24 -6.37
C ALA A 26 -15.82 -7.51 -7.87
N SER A 27 -15.94 -6.47 -8.69
CA SER A 27 -16.11 -6.65 -10.14
C SER A 27 -15.06 -7.65 -10.62
N THR A 28 -15.46 -8.59 -11.48
CA THR A 28 -14.59 -9.68 -11.96
C THR A 28 -13.24 -9.16 -12.48
N ASP A 29 -13.23 -7.92 -12.98
CA ASP A 29 -12.05 -7.13 -13.36
C ASP A 29 -10.99 -6.98 -12.24
N THR A 30 -11.40 -6.84 -10.98
CA THR A 30 -10.48 -6.65 -9.85
C THR A 30 -9.68 -7.91 -9.52
N LEU A 31 -10.28 -9.10 -9.67
CA LEU A 31 -9.60 -10.36 -9.41
C LEU A 31 -8.61 -10.70 -10.52
N VAL A 32 -9.01 -10.48 -11.78
CA VAL A 32 -8.13 -10.66 -12.96
C VAL A 32 -6.95 -9.71 -12.85
N GLU A 33 -7.20 -8.43 -12.59
CA GLU A 33 -6.13 -7.45 -12.42
C GLU A 33 -5.21 -7.78 -11.25
N LYS A 34 -5.76 -8.23 -10.10
CA LYS A 34 -4.95 -8.66 -8.97
C LYS A 34 -4.03 -9.82 -9.34
N LYS A 35 -4.54 -10.84 -10.03
CA LYS A 35 -3.74 -11.98 -10.49
C LYS A 35 -2.66 -11.54 -11.49
N MET A 36 -2.99 -10.62 -12.39
CA MET A 36 -2.04 -10.03 -13.34
C MET A 36 -0.92 -9.28 -12.60
N VAL A 37 -1.24 -8.41 -11.64
CA VAL A 37 -0.25 -7.73 -10.80
C VAL A 37 0.66 -8.75 -10.11
N GLN A 38 0.10 -9.80 -9.52
CA GLN A 38 0.89 -10.85 -8.86
C GLN A 38 1.85 -11.56 -9.80
N ARG A 39 1.39 -11.97 -11.00
CA ARG A 39 2.24 -12.64 -12.00
C ARG A 39 3.37 -11.74 -12.49
N ILE A 40 3.04 -10.48 -12.84
CA ILE A 40 4.04 -9.52 -13.29
C ILE A 40 5.07 -9.27 -12.19
N SER A 41 4.63 -9.00 -10.96
CA SER A 41 5.53 -8.76 -9.83
C SER A 41 6.41 -9.97 -9.53
N ALA A 42 5.89 -11.20 -9.61
CA ALA A 42 6.68 -12.42 -9.42
C ALA A 42 7.74 -12.60 -10.54
N GLY A 43 7.36 -12.36 -11.79
CA GLY A 43 8.28 -12.38 -12.94
C GLY A 43 9.38 -11.34 -12.81
N MET A 44 9.01 -10.10 -12.50
CA MET A 44 9.96 -9.02 -12.24
C MET A 44 10.87 -9.33 -11.05
N CYS A 45 10.36 -9.92 -9.96
CA CYS A 45 11.18 -10.28 -8.82
C CYS A 45 12.26 -11.30 -9.19
N THR A 46 11.89 -12.32 -9.97
CA THR A 46 12.84 -13.33 -10.48
C THR A 46 13.92 -12.68 -11.35
N GLN A 47 13.53 -11.76 -12.23
CA GLN A 47 14.48 -11.03 -13.07
C GLN A 47 15.39 -10.12 -12.23
N LEU A 48 14.86 -9.42 -11.23
CA LEU A 48 15.65 -8.59 -10.32
C LEU A 48 16.66 -9.39 -9.52
N GLN A 49 16.32 -10.60 -9.07
CA GLN A 49 17.28 -11.50 -8.41
C GLN A 49 18.43 -11.90 -9.35
N GLN A 50 18.16 -12.04 -10.64
CA GLN A 50 19.20 -12.34 -11.63
C GLN A 50 20.07 -11.11 -11.92
N GLU A 51 19.49 -9.91 -11.96
CA GLU A 51 20.23 -8.67 -12.20
C GLU A 51 21.09 -8.27 -10.99
N ASP A 52 20.59 -8.47 -9.77
CA ASP A 52 21.34 -8.20 -8.53
C ASP A 52 22.62 -9.03 -8.42
N LYS A 53 22.60 -10.27 -8.94
CA LYS A 53 23.79 -11.14 -9.04
C LYS A 53 24.85 -10.61 -10.00
N LYS A 54 24.47 -9.82 -11.01
CA LYS A 54 25.39 -9.23 -11.99
C LYS A 54 25.97 -7.92 -11.47
N LYS A 55 25.10 -7.06 -10.96
CA LYS A 55 25.45 -5.77 -10.34
C LYS A 55 24.50 -5.56 -9.17
N PRO A 56 25.02 -5.41 -7.93
CA PRO A 56 24.16 -5.19 -6.77
C PRO A 56 23.22 -4.01 -7.00
N LEU A 57 21.92 -4.21 -6.81
CA LEU A 57 20.90 -3.19 -7.08
C LEU A 57 21.09 -1.95 -6.18
N ALA A 58 21.68 -2.12 -5.00
CA ALA A 58 22.03 -1.03 -4.10
C ALA A 58 23.15 -0.11 -4.63
N SER A 59 23.89 -0.54 -5.66
CA SER A 59 24.95 0.26 -6.30
C SER A 59 24.44 1.12 -7.46
N LEU A 60 23.17 0.96 -7.84
CA LEU A 60 22.59 1.70 -8.96
C LEU A 60 22.33 3.14 -8.56
N ASN A 61 22.67 4.07 -9.46
CA ASN A 61 22.17 5.44 -9.36
C ASN A 61 20.69 5.52 -9.80
N LYS A 62 20.08 6.69 -9.66
CA LYS A 62 18.65 6.91 -9.96
C LYS A 62 18.29 6.57 -11.41
N ASP A 63 19.11 6.99 -12.37
CA ASP A 63 18.83 6.80 -13.79
C ASP A 63 18.99 5.33 -14.18
N GLU A 64 20.06 4.68 -13.70
CA GLU A 64 20.30 3.24 -13.89
C GLU A 64 19.15 2.41 -13.29
N ALA A 65 18.70 2.75 -12.08
CA ALA A 65 17.60 2.07 -11.41
C ALA A 65 16.27 2.25 -12.16
N THR A 66 16.00 3.47 -12.65
CA THR A 66 14.79 3.78 -13.42
C THR A 66 14.79 3.05 -14.76
N GLN A 67 15.93 3.02 -15.46
CA GLN A 67 16.07 2.31 -16.73
C GLN A 67 15.91 0.81 -16.53
N LEU A 68 16.53 0.24 -15.49
CA LEU A 68 16.39 -1.17 -15.16
C LEU A 68 14.92 -1.52 -14.87
N PHE A 69 14.27 -0.78 -13.98
CA PHE A 69 12.85 -1.00 -13.66
C PHE A 69 11.98 -0.95 -14.91
N THR A 70 12.15 0.09 -15.74
CA THR A 70 11.36 0.26 -16.98
C THR A 70 11.55 -0.91 -17.93
N ARG A 71 12.80 -1.37 -18.12
CA ARG A 71 13.11 -2.52 -18.99
C ARG A 71 12.43 -3.80 -18.49
N LEU A 72 12.54 -4.11 -17.20
CA LEU A 72 11.94 -5.33 -16.62
C LEU A 72 10.41 -5.27 -16.63
N MET A 73 9.85 -4.08 -16.37
CA MET A 73 8.41 -3.83 -16.44
C MET A 73 7.89 -4.04 -17.86
N MET A 74 8.53 -3.47 -18.88
CA MET A 74 8.14 -3.67 -20.28
C MET A 74 8.26 -5.15 -20.71
N ALA A 75 9.36 -5.82 -20.34
CA ALA A 75 9.56 -7.23 -20.65
C ALA A 75 8.47 -8.12 -20.01
N SER A 76 8.12 -7.85 -18.75
CA SER A 76 7.09 -8.62 -18.03
C SER A 76 5.67 -8.27 -18.49
N ALA A 77 5.42 -7.00 -18.85
CA ALA A 77 4.15 -6.57 -19.41
C ALA A 77 3.87 -7.19 -20.78
N ALA A 78 4.89 -7.32 -21.63
CA ALA A 78 4.77 -7.89 -22.97
C ALA A 78 4.35 -9.38 -22.95
N THR A 79 4.58 -10.08 -21.84
CA THR A 79 4.19 -11.48 -21.66
C THR A 79 2.79 -11.67 -21.06
N GLU A 80 2.08 -10.59 -20.70
CA GLU A 80 0.75 -10.66 -20.10
C GLU A 80 -0.36 -10.37 -21.12
N PRO A 81 -1.10 -11.39 -21.58
CA PRO A 81 -2.11 -11.22 -22.63
C PRO A 81 -3.28 -10.34 -22.19
N GLU A 82 -3.67 -10.35 -20.91
CA GLU A 82 -4.74 -9.51 -20.39
C GLU A 82 -4.39 -8.02 -20.45
N LEU A 83 -3.12 -7.67 -20.20
CA LEU A 83 -2.64 -6.29 -20.32
C LEU A 83 -2.63 -5.84 -21.79
N MET A 84 -2.11 -6.68 -22.67
CA MET A 84 -2.07 -6.38 -24.10
C MET A 84 -3.47 -6.20 -24.68
N ALA A 85 -4.40 -7.09 -24.35
CA ALA A 85 -5.79 -6.97 -24.76
C ALA A 85 -6.43 -5.66 -24.27
N ARG A 86 -6.14 -5.24 -23.04
CA ARG A 86 -6.67 -3.99 -22.49
C ARG A 86 -6.10 -2.76 -23.18
N ILE A 87 -4.80 -2.75 -23.49
CA ILE A 87 -4.15 -1.66 -24.23
C ILE A 87 -4.72 -1.57 -25.66
N THR A 88 -4.95 -2.70 -26.33
CA THR A 88 -5.52 -2.73 -27.69
C THR A 88 -6.98 -2.28 -27.72
N ASN A 89 -7.78 -2.66 -26.72
CA ASN A 89 -9.21 -2.36 -26.67
C ASN A 89 -9.53 -0.92 -26.18
N ASP A 90 -8.63 -0.30 -25.42
CA ASP A 90 -8.75 1.09 -24.97
C ASP A 90 -7.40 1.85 -25.06
N PRO A 91 -6.97 2.23 -26.27
CA PRO A 91 -5.71 2.95 -26.45
C PRO A 91 -5.69 4.32 -25.76
N ALA A 92 -6.85 4.99 -25.66
CA ALA A 92 -6.98 6.31 -25.04
C ALA A 92 -6.78 6.23 -23.51
N GLY A 93 -7.28 5.18 -22.86
CA GLY A 93 -7.10 4.92 -21.44
C GLY A 93 -5.80 4.18 -21.09
N ALA A 94 -5.11 3.59 -22.07
CA ALA A 94 -3.94 2.72 -21.86
C ALA A 94 -2.84 3.36 -21.01
N ARG A 95 -2.56 4.65 -21.23
CA ARG A 95 -1.53 5.36 -20.44
C ARG A 95 -1.91 5.46 -18.97
N ALA A 96 -3.11 5.94 -18.66
CA ALA A 96 -3.57 6.10 -17.29
C ALA A 96 -3.66 4.73 -16.58
N TYR A 97 -4.12 3.71 -17.31
CA TYR A 97 -4.15 2.33 -16.82
C TYR A 97 -2.74 1.80 -16.52
N GLY A 98 -1.79 1.98 -17.45
CA GLY A 98 -0.41 1.55 -17.27
C GLY A 98 0.28 2.23 -16.09
N GLU A 99 0.04 3.53 -15.88
CA GLU A 99 0.54 4.25 -14.71
C GLU A 99 -0.05 3.71 -13.39
N GLN A 100 -1.36 3.43 -13.36
CA GLN A 100 -2.02 2.84 -12.20
C GLN A 100 -1.48 1.42 -11.91
N LEU A 101 -1.34 0.61 -12.96
CA LEU A 101 -0.84 -0.76 -12.87
C LEU A 101 0.62 -0.78 -12.39
N GLY A 102 1.47 0.08 -12.95
CA GLY A 102 2.87 0.23 -12.53
C GLY A 102 3.03 0.57 -11.05
N ARG A 103 2.16 1.42 -10.50
CA ARG A 103 2.12 1.71 -9.04
C ARG A 103 1.77 0.47 -8.22
N LYS A 104 0.78 -0.31 -8.65
CA LYS A 104 0.37 -1.56 -7.97
C LYS A 104 1.49 -2.59 -7.98
N ILE A 105 2.13 -2.77 -9.13
CA ILE A 105 3.28 -3.68 -9.29
C ILE A 105 4.46 -3.24 -8.43
N GLY A 106 4.77 -1.94 -8.43
CA GLY A 106 5.86 -1.40 -7.61
C GLY A 106 5.62 -1.63 -6.11
N MET A 107 4.40 -1.40 -5.65
CA MET A 107 4.01 -1.70 -4.26
C MET A 107 4.13 -3.19 -3.92
N GLN A 108 3.61 -4.06 -4.79
CA GLN A 108 3.69 -5.51 -4.61
C GLN A 108 5.16 -5.98 -4.56
N LEU A 109 6.02 -5.43 -5.42
CA LEU A 109 7.45 -5.73 -5.42
C LEU A 109 8.12 -5.31 -4.10
N VAL A 110 7.88 -4.10 -3.60
CA VAL A 110 8.46 -3.65 -2.33
C VAL A 110 8.02 -4.55 -1.16
N GLN A 111 6.78 -5.04 -1.19
CA GLN A 111 6.19 -5.89 -0.15
C GLN A 111 6.72 -7.33 -0.18
N GLU A 112 6.74 -7.96 -1.36
CA GLU A 112 6.99 -9.39 -1.51
C GLU A 112 8.37 -9.74 -2.05
N CYS A 113 9.08 -8.77 -2.64
CA CYS A 113 10.38 -8.97 -3.28
C CYS A 113 11.47 -8.14 -2.58
N GLU A 114 12.14 -8.72 -1.60
CA GLU A 114 13.17 -8.03 -0.81
C GLU A 114 14.29 -7.45 -1.68
N VAL A 115 14.73 -8.17 -2.72
CA VAL A 115 15.78 -7.69 -3.65
C VAL A 115 15.35 -6.44 -4.43
N SER A 116 14.05 -6.15 -4.53
CA SER A 116 13.58 -4.94 -5.23
C SER A 116 13.73 -3.66 -4.39
N ARG A 117 13.84 -3.76 -3.07
CA ARG A 117 13.84 -2.59 -2.17
C ARG A 117 15.01 -1.62 -2.45
N PRO A 118 16.26 -2.08 -2.66
CA PRO A 118 17.36 -1.19 -3.03
C PRO A 118 17.11 -0.47 -4.36
N LEU A 119 16.49 -1.14 -5.34
CA LEU A 119 16.13 -0.52 -6.62
C LEU A 119 15.19 0.67 -6.41
N PHE A 120 14.11 0.48 -5.64
CA PHE A 120 13.13 1.55 -5.39
C PHE A 120 13.72 2.70 -4.57
N ALA A 121 14.64 2.41 -3.65
CA ALA A 121 15.39 3.45 -2.95
C ALA A 121 16.27 4.25 -3.92
N SER A 122 17.02 3.60 -4.80
CA SER A 122 17.80 4.30 -5.83
C SER A 122 16.91 5.16 -6.75
N MET A 123 15.73 4.66 -7.14
CA MET A 123 14.77 5.40 -7.97
C MET A 123 14.18 6.62 -7.27
N SER A 124 13.93 6.56 -5.96
CA SER A 124 13.42 7.72 -5.21
C SER A 124 14.48 8.80 -5.01
N GLY A 125 15.76 8.51 -5.28
CA GLY A 125 16.88 9.38 -4.97
C GLY A 125 17.15 9.50 -3.47
N GLN A 126 16.46 8.70 -2.66
CA GLN A 126 16.62 8.60 -1.21
C GLN A 126 17.27 7.25 -0.99
N GLY A 127 18.55 7.23 -0.56
CA GLY A 127 19.37 6.01 -0.51
C GLY A 127 18.72 4.79 0.18
N SER A 128 19.36 3.62 0.07
CA SER A 128 18.84 2.28 0.42
C SER A 128 18.26 2.05 1.83
N THR A 129 18.23 3.07 2.68
CA THR A 129 17.78 3.02 4.08
C THR A 129 16.27 3.14 4.27
N GLN A 130 15.51 3.61 3.27
CA GLN A 130 14.07 3.92 3.44
C GLN A 130 13.11 2.75 3.34
N PHE A 131 13.53 1.62 2.78
CA PHE A 131 12.65 0.45 2.62
C PHE A 131 13.21 -0.73 3.42
N LYS A 132 13.63 -0.47 4.65
CA LYS A 132 14.10 -1.53 5.55
C LYS A 132 12.97 -1.90 6.53
N PRO A 133 12.76 -3.21 6.77
CA PRO A 133 11.92 -3.63 7.89
C PRO A 133 12.54 -3.13 9.20
N ALA A 134 11.69 -3.03 10.23
CA ALA A 134 12.17 -2.70 11.58
C ALA A 134 13.18 -3.75 12.07
N GLY A 135 14.23 -3.30 12.78
CA GLY A 135 15.11 -4.21 13.51
C GLY A 135 14.35 -4.91 14.65
N THR A 136 14.95 -5.93 15.27
CA THR A 136 14.34 -6.68 16.38
C THR A 136 13.89 -5.76 17.51
N ASP A 137 14.73 -4.80 17.88
CA ASP A 137 14.49 -3.91 19.03
C ASP A 137 13.45 -2.82 18.72
N GLU A 138 13.29 -2.49 17.43
CA GLU A 138 12.35 -1.48 16.95
C GLU A 138 10.98 -2.05 16.61
N THR A 139 10.90 -3.37 16.39
CA THR A 139 9.73 -4.04 15.80
C THR A 139 8.45 -3.75 16.59
N LYS A 140 8.51 -3.79 17.93
CA LYS A 140 7.36 -3.49 18.77
C LYS A 140 6.85 -2.06 18.55
N LEU A 141 7.74 -1.07 18.60
CA LEU A 141 7.40 0.34 18.41
C LEU A 141 6.85 0.60 17.00
N VAL A 142 7.54 0.11 15.96
CA VAL A 142 7.12 0.29 14.57
C VAL A 142 5.75 -0.35 14.32
N ASN A 143 5.49 -1.54 14.86
CA ASN A 143 4.19 -2.18 14.75
C ASN A 143 3.08 -1.40 15.46
N THR A 144 3.34 -0.89 16.67
CA THR A 144 2.39 -0.03 17.38
C THR A 144 2.03 1.22 16.57
N LEU A 145 3.06 1.95 16.12
CA LEU A 145 2.87 3.18 15.33
C LEU A 145 2.13 2.91 14.01
N ALA A 146 2.49 1.84 13.30
CA ALA A 146 1.81 1.46 12.05
C ALA A 146 0.35 1.04 12.30
N THR A 147 0.09 0.27 13.37
CA THR A 147 -1.26 -0.17 13.73
C THR A 147 -2.15 1.02 14.06
N GLU A 148 -1.66 1.96 14.89
CA GLU A 148 -2.40 3.17 15.22
C GLU A 148 -2.60 4.09 14.03
N PHE A 149 -1.56 4.26 13.20
CA PHE A 149 -1.68 5.00 11.96
C PHE A 149 -2.78 4.41 11.08
N CYS A 150 -2.72 3.10 10.80
CA CYS A 150 -3.71 2.40 10.00
C CYS A 150 -5.11 2.47 10.61
N ALA A 151 -5.26 2.33 11.93
CA ALA A 151 -6.54 2.42 12.63
C ALA A 151 -7.18 3.82 12.51
N ASN A 152 -6.38 4.87 12.58
CA ASN A 152 -6.86 6.26 12.50
C ASN A 152 -7.13 6.71 11.06
N ILE A 153 -6.35 6.23 10.09
CA ILE A 153 -6.43 6.69 8.71
C ILE A 153 -7.43 5.88 7.87
N THR A 154 -7.65 4.60 8.20
CA THR A 154 -8.57 3.71 7.46
C THR A 154 -10.01 4.21 7.43
N PRO A 155 -10.60 4.71 8.55
CA PRO A 155 -11.95 5.29 8.54
C PRO A 155 -12.07 6.50 7.60
N ARG A 156 -10.96 7.19 7.32
CA ARG A 156 -10.88 8.39 6.47
C ARG A 156 -10.61 8.06 5.00
N GLN A 157 -10.64 6.79 4.62
CA GLN A 157 -10.32 6.37 3.25
C GLN A 157 -11.13 7.11 2.17
N LYS A 158 -12.43 7.31 2.40
CA LYS A 158 -13.32 8.02 1.46
C LYS A 158 -12.96 9.51 1.36
N GLU A 159 -12.67 10.13 2.49
CA GLU A 159 -12.24 11.53 2.56
C GLU A 159 -10.92 11.71 1.81
N LEU A 160 -9.93 10.86 2.08
CA LEU A 160 -8.63 10.87 1.41
C LEU A 160 -8.77 10.76 -0.10
N LYS A 161 -9.59 9.84 -0.61
CA LYS A 161 -9.83 9.70 -2.06
C LYS A 161 -10.38 10.96 -2.73
N GLY A 162 -11.11 11.80 -1.99
CA GLY A 162 -11.69 13.04 -2.50
C GLY A 162 -10.73 14.24 -2.44
N LEU A 163 -9.55 14.10 -1.85
CA LEU A 163 -8.61 15.19 -1.64
C LEU A 163 -7.50 15.22 -2.72
N PRO A 164 -7.05 16.41 -3.14
CA PRO A 164 -5.82 16.58 -3.90
C PRO A 164 -4.63 15.95 -3.16
N LYS A 165 -3.62 15.51 -3.92
CA LYS A 165 -2.43 14.84 -3.41
C LYS A 165 -1.77 15.58 -2.24
N GLU A 166 -1.59 16.90 -2.34
CA GLU A 166 -0.94 17.71 -1.31
C GLU A 166 -1.72 17.66 0.01
N LYS A 167 -3.06 17.73 -0.06
CA LYS A 167 -3.93 17.65 1.12
C LYS A 167 -3.94 16.24 1.72
N ARG A 168 -3.91 15.19 0.90
CA ARG A 168 -3.75 13.80 1.37
C ARG A 168 -2.44 13.62 2.13
N LEU A 169 -1.34 14.07 1.54
CA LEU A 169 0.00 13.96 2.15
C LEU A 169 0.08 14.75 3.46
N LYS A 170 -0.49 15.96 3.51
CA LYS A 170 -0.57 16.74 4.75
C LYS A 170 -1.35 15.98 5.83
N MET A 171 -2.53 15.47 5.52
CA MET A 171 -3.35 14.73 6.49
C MET A 171 -2.62 13.50 7.05
N VAL A 172 -1.93 12.76 6.19
CA VAL A 172 -1.12 11.61 6.60
C VAL A 172 0.06 12.04 7.47
N SER A 173 0.75 13.11 7.09
CA SER A 173 1.86 13.67 7.86
C SER A 173 1.41 14.12 9.25
N ASP A 174 0.29 14.85 9.34
CA ASP A 174 -0.26 15.33 10.62
C ASP A 174 -0.67 14.14 11.52
N GLN A 175 -1.21 13.06 10.92
CA GLN A 175 -1.56 11.84 11.65
C GLN A 175 -0.32 11.09 12.18
N LEU A 176 0.73 10.99 11.36
CA LEU A 176 2.00 10.39 11.78
C LEU A 176 2.67 11.22 12.88
N GLU A 177 2.69 12.54 12.74
CA GLU A 177 3.25 13.45 13.74
C GLU A 177 2.51 13.31 15.09
N THR A 178 1.19 13.21 15.06
CA THR A 178 0.38 12.98 16.27
C THR A 178 0.76 11.67 16.96
N SER A 179 0.89 10.58 16.19
CA SER A 179 1.31 9.29 16.73
C SER A 179 2.75 9.34 17.28
N PHE A 180 3.67 10.00 16.58
CA PHE A 180 5.07 10.14 17.06
C PHE A 180 5.16 10.94 18.35
N LYS A 181 4.36 12.00 18.51
CA LYS A 181 4.31 12.75 19.76
C LYS A 181 3.74 11.91 20.90
N ALA A 182 2.69 11.13 20.64
CA ALA A 182 2.07 10.25 21.63
C ALA A 182 3.03 9.17 22.15
N HIS A 183 3.92 8.66 21.29
CA HIS A 183 4.92 7.63 21.61
C HIS A 183 6.33 8.18 21.77
N SER A 184 6.47 9.48 22.09
CA SER A 184 7.77 10.15 22.12
C SER A 184 8.76 9.52 23.11
N LYS A 185 8.27 9.00 24.24
CA LYS A 185 9.12 8.33 25.25
C LYS A 185 9.66 7.01 24.73
N GLU A 186 8.81 6.20 24.11
CA GLU A 186 9.18 4.92 23.50
C GLU A 186 10.15 5.14 22.33
N ILE A 187 9.91 6.18 21.51
CA ILE A 187 10.83 6.59 20.45
C ILE A 187 12.19 6.96 21.03
N GLN A 188 12.22 7.76 22.10
CA GLN A 188 13.48 8.14 22.76
C GLN A 188 14.20 6.94 23.39
N GLN A 189 13.46 5.97 23.92
CA GLN A 189 14.04 4.75 24.49
C GLN A 189 14.75 3.90 23.42
N VAL A 190 14.19 3.83 22.21
CA VAL A 190 14.71 3.00 21.12
C VAL A 190 15.77 3.74 20.28
N TYR A 191 15.57 5.04 20.02
CA TYR A 191 16.39 5.83 19.09
C TYR A 191 17.31 6.88 19.77
N GLY A 192 17.26 6.98 21.11
CA GLY A 192 18.04 7.92 21.91
C GLY A 192 17.24 9.15 22.35
N ALA A 193 17.68 9.80 23.44
CA ALA A 193 16.96 10.89 24.08
C ALA A 193 16.67 12.10 23.17
N ASP A 194 17.51 12.31 22.15
CA ASP A 194 17.40 13.38 21.15
C ASP A 194 16.57 13.01 19.92
N ALA A 195 16.04 11.78 19.84
CA ALA A 195 15.39 11.26 18.62
C ALA A 195 14.25 12.13 18.10
N MET A 196 13.49 12.79 18.99
CA MET A 196 12.39 13.68 18.60
C MET A 196 12.85 14.99 17.96
N ASN A 197 14.12 15.36 18.12
CA ASN A 197 14.72 16.56 17.54
C ASN A 197 15.65 16.24 16.35
N ASP A 198 15.93 14.97 16.11
CA ASP A 198 16.76 14.50 15.01
C ASP A 198 15.89 14.13 13.80
N SER A 199 15.90 15.01 12.80
CA SER A 199 15.07 14.83 11.60
C SER A 199 15.44 13.59 10.78
N ASP A 200 16.69 13.11 10.86
CA ASP A 200 17.13 11.93 10.14
C ASP A 200 16.66 10.66 10.85
N LYS A 201 16.71 10.62 12.18
CA LYS A 201 16.12 9.52 12.98
C LYS A 201 14.61 9.42 12.78
N LEU A 202 13.89 10.55 12.83
CA LEU A 202 12.44 10.57 12.59
C LEU A 202 12.09 10.17 11.15
N ARG A 203 12.89 10.59 10.16
CA ARG A 203 12.70 10.16 8.76
C ARG A 203 12.92 8.65 8.62
N ALA A 204 13.96 8.10 9.25
CA ALA A 204 14.22 6.67 9.24
C ALA A 204 13.08 5.88 9.91
N LEU A 205 12.62 6.30 11.08
CA LEU A 205 11.45 5.71 11.76
C LEU A 205 10.19 5.81 10.89
N GLY A 206 9.90 6.99 10.32
CA GLY A 206 8.77 7.21 9.43
C GLY A 206 8.78 6.31 8.21
N SER A 207 9.95 6.03 7.64
CA SER A 207 10.08 5.10 6.52
C SER A 207 9.73 3.65 6.91
N LYS A 208 10.16 3.20 8.11
CA LYS A 208 9.82 1.88 8.65
C LYS A 208 8.34 1.75 8.99
N VAL A 209 7.75 2.79 9.57
CA VAL A 209 6.31 2.87 9.84
C VAL A 209 5.51 2.87 8.54
N GLY A 210 5.96 3.61 7.52
CA GLY A 210 5.34 3.61 6.19
C GLY A 210 5.41 2.23 5.53
N TYR A 211 6.56 1.56 5.60
CA TYR A 211 6.74 0.19 5.11
C TYR A 211 5.77 -0.78 5.80
N GLN A 212 5.70 -0.74 7.14
CA GLN A 212 4.81 -1.60 7.91
C GLN A 212 3.32 -1.28 7.66
N SER A 213 2.98 0.01 7.53
CA SER A 213 1.63 0.46 7.19
C SER A 213 1.20 0.01 5.79
N ALA A 214 2.14 -0.10 4.85
CA ALA A 214 1.83 -0.64 3.52
C ALA A 214 1.38 -2.10 3.58
N GLN A 215 1.89 -2.88 4.53
CA GLN A 215 1.45 -4.26 4.73
C GLN A 215 0.10 -4.32 5.46
N GLN A 216 -0.09 -3.49 6.48
CA GLN A 216 -1.28 -3.54 7.35
C GLN A 216 -2.52 -2.86 6.74
N CYS A 217 -2.35 -1.76 6.02
CA CYS A 217 -3.44 -1.02 5.37
C CYS A 217 -3.10 -0.65 3.90
N PRO A 218 -2.93 -1.65 3.01
CA PRO A 218 -2.48 -1.43 1.62
C PRO A 218 -3.40 -0.51 0.81
N ALA A 219 -4.71 -0.51 1.10
CA ALA A 219 -5.68 0.35 0.44
C ALA A 219 -5.42 1.84 0.68
N ILE A 220 -4.85 2.21 1.84
CA ILE A 220 -4.47 3.59 2.14
C ILE A 220 -3.24 3.98 1.34
N MET A 221 -2.22 3.13 1.31
CA MET A 221 -1.01 3.41 0.53
C MET A 221 -1.30 3.54 -0.97
N GLN A 222 -2.22 2.74 -1.51
CA GLN A 222 -2.69 2.91 -2.89
C GLN A 222 -3.31 4.27 -3.12
N ILE A 223 -4.12 4.76 -2.17
CA ILE A 223 -4.69 6.11 -2.26
C ILE A 223 -3.58 7.14 -2.25
N LEU A 224 -2.58 7.06 -1.37
CA LEU A 224 -1.52 8.07 -1.29
C LEU A 224 -0.64 8.14 -2.54
N MET A 225 -0.55 7.05 -3.29
CA MET A 225 0.17 7.00 -4.56
C MET A 225 -0.66 7.49 -5.75
N ASP A 226 -1.98 7.64 -5.64
CA ASP A 226 -2.81 8.13 -6.74
C ASP A 226 -2.48 9.61 -7.04
N THR A 227 -2.44 9.99 -8.32
CA THR A 227 -2.04 11.34 -8.78
C THR A 227 -3.19 12.33 -8.90
N LYS A 228 -4.43 11.92 -8.62
CA LYS A 228 -5.61 12.78 -8.68
C LYS A 228 -5.60 13.97 -7.70
#